data_AF-A0A7L5DYS0-F1
#
_entry.id   AF-A0A7L5DYS0-F1
#
_cell.length_a   1.000
_cell.length_b   1.000
_cell.length_c   1.000
_cell.angle_alpha   90.00
_cell.angle_beta   90.00
_cell.angle_gamma   90.00
#
_symmetry.space_group_name_H-M   'P 1'
#
loop_
_entity.id
_entity.type
_entity.pdbx_description
1 polymer ?
#
loop_
_entity_poly.entity_id
_entity_poly.type
_entity_poly.pdbx_seq_one_letter_code
_entity_poly.pdbx_strand_id
1 'polypeptide(L)' 'MKTFVHLIFTCLISTFAFWGALGSKTDPWPCYGIAFGIWAIFLWRLNVRLKRAEMKRRLDEYQFREYMRFRHQR' A
#
# COMPACT_ATOMS: atom_id res chain seq x y z
N MET A 1 5.79 9.94 -7.21
CA MET A 1 4.75 10.15 -8.24
C MET A 1 4.20 8.84 -8.81
N LYS A 2 5.02 7.90 -9.32
CA LYS A 2 4.58 6.59 -9.85
C LYS A 2 3.69 5.76 -8.88
N THR A 3 3.94 5.86 -7.57
CA THR A 3 3.17 5.19 -6.51
C THR A 3 1.81 5.85 -6.22
N PHE A 4 1.68 7.15 -6.46
CA PHE A 4 0.45 7.90 -6.24
C PHE A 4 -0.56 7.60 -7.37
N VAL A 5 -0.05 7.51 -8.60
CA VAL A 5 -0.81 7.06 -9.77
C VAL A 5 -1.42 5.67 -9.53
N HIS A 6 -0.63 4.73 -9.00
CA HIS A 6 -1.16 3.41 -8.62
C HIS A 6 -2.28 3.46 -7.57
N LEU A 7 -2.20 4.40 -6.61
CA LEU A 7 -3.20 4.56 -5.55
C LEU A 7 -4.53 5.09 -6.14
N ILE A 8 -4.42 6.05 -7.06
CA ILE A 8 -5.56 6.59 -7.81
C ILE A 8 -6.21 5.48 -8.66
N PHE A 9 -5.41 4.68 -9.39
CA PHE A 9 -5.95 3.56 -10.16
C PHE A 9 -6.64 2.53 -9.27
N THR A 10 -6.07 2.14 -8.12
CA THR A 10 -6.75 1.22 -7.19
C THR A 10 -8.02 1.80 -6.59
N CYS A 11 -8.06 3.12 -6.36
CA CYS A 11 -9.24 3.82 -5.85
C CYS A 11 -10.35 3.87 -6.90
N LEU A 12 -10.01 4.22 -8.14
CA LEU A 12 -10.95 4.22 -9.27
C LEU A 12 -11.53 2.83 -9.51
N ILE A 13 -10.68 1.80 -9.53
CA ILE A 13 -11.13 0.41 -9.74
C ILE A 13 -12.05 -0.04 -8.58
N SER A 14 -11.79 0.38 -7.33
CA SER A 14 -12.68 0.13 -6.19
C SER A 14 -14.04 0.84 -6.35
N THR A 15 -14.05 2.08 -6.82
CA THR A 15 -15.28 2.83 -7.08
C THR A 15 -16.11 2.20 -8.20
N PHE A 16 -15.46 1.75 -9.28
CA PHE A 16 -16.13 1.04 -10.38
C PHE A 16 -16.69 -0.33 -9.95
N ALA A 17 -15.96 -1.06 -9.09
CA ALA A 17 -16.45 -2.32 -8.52
C ALA A 17 -17.65 -2.11 -7.60
N PHE A 18 -17.65 -1.05 -6.78
CA PHE A 18 -18.78 -0.66 -5.93
C PHE A 18 -20.01 -0.26 -6.75
N TRP A 19 -19.80 0.47 -7.86
CA TRP A 19 -20.87 0.84 -8.78
C TRP A 19 -21.45 -0.37 -9.53
N GLY A 20 -20.61 -1.33 -9.92
CA GLY A 20 -21.04 -2.58 -10.54
C GLY A 20 -21.83 -3.49 -9.59
N ALA A 21 -21.46 -3.50 -8.30
CA ALA A 21 -22.20 -4.23 -7.26
C ALA A 21 -23.58 -3.62 -6.99
N LEU A 22 -23.72 -2.29 -7.07
CA LEU A 22 -25.02 -1.61 -6.95
C LEU A 22 -25.97 -1.87 -8.14
N GLY A 23 -25.42 -2.21 -9.31
CA GLY A 23 -26.20 -2.46 -10.53
C GLY A 23 -26.66 -3.90 -10.75
N SER A 24 -26.09 -4.88 -10.04
CA SER A 24 -26.32 -6.31 -10.32
C SER A 24 -27.34 -6.92 -9.34
N LYS A 25 -28.60 -7.06 -9.79
CA LYS A 25 -29.68 -7.75 -9.05
C LYS A 25 -29.72 -9.27 -9.24
N THR A 26 -28.97 -9.82 -10.20
CA THR A 26 -29.21 -11.19 -10.69
C THR A 26 -28.08 -12.18 -10.37
N ASP A 27 -26.80 -11.76 -10.32
CA ASP A 27 -25.67 -12.63 -9.95
C ASP A 27 -24.50 -11.82 -9.35
N PRO A 28 -24.39 -11.72 -8.02
CA PRO A 28 -23.39 -10.87 -7.36
C PRO A 28 -21.99 -11.49 -7.25
N TRP A 29 -21.84 -12.79 -7.55
CA TRP A 29 -20.59 -13.55 -7.41
C TRP A 29 -19.38 -12.97 -8.16
N PRO A 30 -19.50 -12.52 -9.42
CA PRO A 30 -18.38 -11.93 -10.15
C PRO A 30 -17.90 -10.63 -9.51
N CYS A 31 -18.82 -9.83 -8.94
CA CYS A 31 -18.47 -8.59 -8.25
C CYS A 31 -17.67 -8.86 -6.96
N TYR A 32 -18.01 -9.91 -6.21
CA TYR A 32 -17.23 -10.32 -5.05
C TYR A 32 -15.81 -10.75 -5.43
N GLY A 33 -15.63 -11.49 -6.52
CA GLY A 33 -14.31 -11.90 -7.00
C GLY A 33 -13.42 -10.70 -7.37
N ILE A 34 -14.00 -9.70 -8.06
CA ILE A 34 -13.31 -8.46 -8.41
C ILE A 34 -12.95 -7.66 -7.15
N ALA A 35 -13.89 -7.51 -6.22
CA ALA A 35 -13.66 -6.80 -4.95
C ALA A 35 -12.54 -7.47 -4.13
N PHE A 36 -12.55 -8.80 -4.03
CA PHE A 36 -11.53 -9.55 -3.30
C PHE A 36 -10.14 -9.43 -3.97
N GLY A 37 -10.08 -9.49 -5.30
CA GLY A 37 -8.84 -9.29 -6.05
C GLY A 37 -8.23 -7.89 -5.85
N ILE A 38 -9.07 -6.85 -5.83
CA ILE A 38 -8.63 -5.48 -5.54
C ILE A 38 -8.12 -5.37 -4.11
N TRP A 39 -8.82 -5.99 -3.15
CA TRP A 39 -8.45 -5.94 -1.74
C TRP A 39 -7.12 -6.66 -1.47
N ALA A 40 -6.88 -7.81 -2.10
CA ALA A 40 -5.61 -8.55 -2.01
C ALA A 40 -4.43 -7.73 -2.57
N ILE A 41 -4.62 -7.07 -3.72
CA ILE A 41 -3.60 -6.19 -4.30
C ILE A 41 -3.34 -4.98 -3.39
N PHE A 42 -4.39 -4.40 -2.82
CA PHE A 42 -4.29 -3.26 -1.90
C PHE A 42 -3.49 -3.61 -0.65
N LEU A 43 -3.81 -4.74 0.00
CA LEU A 43 -3.09 -5.23 1.18
C LEU A 43 -1.62 -5.54 0.88
N TRP A 44 -1.32 -6.16 -0.27
CA TRP A 44 0.06 -6.40 -0.68
C TRP A 44 0.84 -5.09 -0.82
N ARG A 45 0.25 -4.10 -1.49
CA ARG A 45 0.89 -2.80 -1.71
C ARG A 45 1.09 -2.02 -0.41
N LEU A 46 0.14 -2.09 0.53
CA LEU A 46 0.27 -1.51 1.86
C LEU A 46 1.41 -2.17 2.64
N ASN A 47 1.46 -3.51 2.67
CA ASN A 47 2.53 -4.24 3.35
C ASN A 47 3.91 -3.90 2.81
N VAL A 48 4.07 -3.82 1.49
CA VAL A 48 5.35 -3.40 0.88
C VAL A 48 5.73 -1.97 1.29
N ARG A 49 4.76 -1.05 1.39
CA ARG A 49 5.03 0.33 1.82
C ARG A 49 5.39 0.42 3.30
N LEU A 50 4.68 -0.31 4.16
CA LEU A 50 4.98 -0.42 5.58
C LEU A 50 6.40 -0.95 5.81
N LYS A 51 6.76 -2.05 5.14
CA LYS A 51 8.13 -2.59 5.20
C LYS A 51 9.18 -1.59 4.74
N ARG A 52 8.90 -0.82 3.68
CA ARG A 52 9.83 0.19 3.17
C ARG A 52 9.98 1.39 4.12
N ALA A 53 8.90 1.79 4.80
CA ALA A 53 8.93 2.83 5.82
C ALA A 53 9.68 2.36 7.07
N GLU A 54 9.49 1.11 7.49
CA GLU A 54 10.21 0.50 8.61
C GLU A 54 11.71 0.39 8.33
N MET A 55 12.08 -0.06 7.12
CA MET A 55 13.48 -0.13 6.70
C MET A 55 14.17 1.23 6.72
N LYS A 56 13.47 2.29 6.29
CA LYS A 56 13.99 3.66 6.34
C LYS A 56 14.21 4.13 7.77
N ARG A 57 13.26 3.85 8.69
CA ARG A 57 13.41 4.17 10.11
C ARG A 57 14.63 3.48 10.73
N ARG A 58 14.81 2.19 10.45
CA ARG A 58 15.98 1.43 10.92
C ARG A 58 17.28 2.04 10.36
N LEU A 59 17.31 2.41 9.09
CA LEU A 59 18.49 3.03 8.48
C LEU A 59 18.83 4.38 9.15
N ASP A 60 17.83 5.23 9.39
CA ASP A 60 18.02 6.51 10.08
C ASP A 60 18.58 6.29 11.51
N GLU A 61 18.09 5.28 12.24
CA GLU A 61 18.62 4.89 13.56
C GLU A 61 20.08 4.40 13.50
N TYR A 62 20.42 3.59 12.48
CA TYR A 62 21.80 3.16 12.25
C TYR A 62 22.73 4.33 11.97
N GLN A 63 22.34 5.23 11.06
CA GLN A 63 23.15 6.41 10.72
C GLN A 63 23.30 7.36 11.91
N PHE A 64 22.25 7.56 12.70
CA PHE A 64 22.32 8.36 13.91
C PHE A 64 23.28 7.78 14.95
N ARG A 65 23.22 6.46 15.18
CA ARG A 65 24.13 5.75 16.10
C ARG A 65 25.59 5.89 15.65
N GLU A 66 25.83 5.74 14.35
CA GLU A 66 27.17 5.83 13.77
C GLU A 66 27.74 7.25 13.87
N TYR A 67 26.91 8.27 13.61
CA TYR A 67 27.27 9.67 13.82
C TYR A 67 27.66 9.97 15.28
N MET A 68 26.88 9.47 16.24
CA MET A 68 27.17 9.64 17.67
C MET A 68 28.49 8.96 18.07
N ARG A 69 28.82 7.83 17.46
CA ARG A 69 30.08 7.10 17.70
C ARG A 69 31.31 7.91 17.24
N PHE A 70 31.25 8.52 16.06
CA PHE A 70 32.33 9.38 15.55
C PHE A 70 32.50 10.65 16.39
N ARG A 71 31.40 11.23 16.88
CA ARG A 71 31.45 12.43 17.71
C ARG A 71 32.07 12.19 19.10
N HIS A 72 32.01 10.97 19.62
CA HIS A 72 32.52 10.64 20.95
C HIS A 72 34.05 10.38 20.99
N GLN A 73 34.69 10.20 19.84
CA GLN A 73 36.14 9.96 19.73
C GLN A 73 36.96 11.25 19.49
N ARG A 74 36.33 12.43 19.47
CA ARG A 74 36.97 13.72 19.23
C ARG A 74 36.78 14.63 20.43
#